data_AF-A0A3M6GUV6-F1
#
_entry.id   AF-A0A3M6GUV6-F1
#
_cell.length_a   1.000
_cell.length_b   1.000
_cell.length_c   1.000
_cell.angle_alpha   90.00
_cell.angle_beta   90.00
_cell.angle_gamma   90.00
#
_symmetry.space_group_name_H-M   'P 1'
#
loop_
_entity.id
_entity.type
_entity.pdbx_description
1 polymer ?
#
loop_
_entity_poly.entity_id
_entity_poly.type
_entity_poly.pdbx_seq_one_letter_code
_entity_poly.pdbx_strand_id
1 'polypeptide(L)' 'MPAIDLNSDLGESFGAWSMGDDEAILDVVSSANVACGFHAGDPAGILRTLEAAAARGVA' A
#
# COMPACT_ATOMS: atom_id res chain seq x y z
N MET A 1 -5.22 13.03 23.47
CA MET A 1 -4.93 11.59 23.64
C MET A 1 -3.65 11.29 22.90
N PRO A 2 -2.75 10.45 23.44
CA PRO A 2 -1.63 9.94 22.65
C PRO A 2 -2.18 9.12 21.48
N ALA A 3 -1.54 9.23 20.32
CA ALA A 3 -1.84 8.48 19.11
C ALA A 3 -0.55 7.82 18.61
N ILE A 4 -0.68 6.70 17.93
CA ILE A 4 0.43 5.97 17.31
C ILE A 4 0.12 5.76 15.83
N ASP A 5 1.13 5.92 14.98
CA ASP A 5 1.05 5.54 13.58
C ASP A 5 1.23 4.03 13.46
N LEU A 6 0.39 3.41 12.64
CA LEU A 6 0.56 2.04 12.18
C LEU A 6 0.80 2.09 10.67
N ASN A 7 1.91 1.55 10.22
CA ASN A 7 2.26 1.47 8.80
C ASN A 7 2.48 0.04 8.34
N SER A 8 2.41 -0.15 7.02
CA SER A 8 2.76 -1.40 6.36
C SER A 8 3.29 -1.13 4.95
N ASP A 9 4.10 -2.07 4.45
CA ASP A 9 4.65 -2.03 3.10
C ASP A 9 3.63 -2.61 2.12
N LEU A 10 3.24 -1.82 1.12
CA LEU A 10 2.16 -2.13 0.18
C LEU A 10 2.59 -1.90 -1.27
N GLY A 11 1.77 -2.35 -2.22
CA GLY A 11 2.05 -2.22 -3.64
C GLY A 11 3.23 -3.07 -4.10
N GLU A 12 3.55 -4.14 -3.36
CA GLU A 12 4.71 -5.00 -3.62
C GLU A 12 4.46 -6.13 -4.63
N SER A 13 3.26 -6.17 -5.22
CA SER A 13 2.98 -7.04 -6.36
C SER A 13 3.80 -6.61 -7.60
N PHE A 14 4.10 -7.54 -8.51
CA PHE A 14 4.85 -7.22 -9.74
C PHE A 14 4.43 -8.10 -10.92
N GLY A 15 3.82 -7.46 -11.93
CA GLY A 15 3.36 -8.14 -13.14
C GLY A 15 2.25 -9.14 -12.80
N ALA A 16 2.50 -10.43 -13.04
CA ALA A 16 1.54 -11.49 -12.74
C ALA A 16 1.64 -12.00 -11.29
N TRP A 17 2.65 -11.60 -10.52
CA TRP A 17 2.83 -12.05 -9.14
C TRP A 17 2.13 -11.12 -8.17
N SER A 18 1.27 -11.71 -7.33
CA SER A 18 0.61 -11.04 -6.23
C SER A 18 1.40 -11.22 -4.94
N MET A 19 1.56 -10.15 -4.17
CA MET A 19 2.16 -10.14 -2.84
C MET A 19 1.24 -9.40 -1.89
N GLY A 20 1.02 -9.95 -0.69
CA GLY A 20 0.20 -9.31 0.35
C GLY A 20 -1.31 -9.29 0.07
N ASP A 21 -2.02 -8.58 0.96
CA ASP A 21 -3.44 -8.24 0.85
C ASP A 21 -3.59 -6.74 1.16
N ASP A 22 -3.17 -5.91 0.21
CA ASP A 22 -3.12 -4.44 0.37
C ASP A 22 -4.48 -3.86 0.78
N GLU A 23 -5.58 -4.34 0.21
CA GLU A 23 -6.92 -3.83 0.50
C GLU A 23 -7.30 -4.07 1.96
N ALA A 24 -7.05 -5.28 2.49
CA ALA A 24 -7.33 -5.58 3.89
C ALA A 24 -6.43 -4.80 4.84
N ILE A 25 -5.16 -4.57 4.49
CA ILE A 25 -4.22 -3.82 5.32
C ILE A 25 -4.55 -2.33 5.34
N LEU A 26 -4.98 -1.75 4.22
CA LEU A 26 -5.41 -0.35 4.14
C LEU A 26 -6.61 -0.01 5.01
N ASP A 27 -7.42 -1.00 5.41
CA ASP A 27 -8.52 -0.80 6.37
C ASP A 27 -8.02 -0.71 7.84
N VAL A 28 -6.72 -0.94 8.10
CA VAL A 28 -6.14 -1.03 9.45
C VAL A 28 -5.05 0.03 9.69
N VAL A 29 -4.25 0.36 8.68
CA VAL A 29 -3.07 1.25 8.81
C VAL A 29 -3.43 2.74 8.71
N SER A 30 -2.60 3.59 9.30
CA SER A 30 -2.66 5.04 9.12
C SER A 30 -1.71 5.56 8.04
N SER A 31 -0.66 4.82 7.71
CA SER A 31 0.29 5.16 6.64
C SER A 31 0.63 3.94 5.77
N ALA A 32 0.88 4.14 4.48
CA ALA A 32 1.28 3.10 3.54
C ALA A 32 2.64 3.37 2.91
N ASN A 33 3.60 2.45 3.07
CA ASN A 33 4.89 2.53 2.38
C ASN A 33 4.76 1.84 1.02
N VAL A 34 4.49 2.60 -0.04
CA VAL A 34 4.25 2.04 -1.37
C VAL A 34 5.57 1.76 -2.09
N ALA A 35 5.71 0.55 -2.66
CA ALA A 35 6.89 0.19 -3.46
C ALA A 35 7.06 1.10 -4.70
N CYS A 36 8.32 1.25 -5.14
CA CYS A 36 8.69 2.25 -6.16
C CYS A 36 9.20 1.64 -7.48
N GLY A 37 9.09 0.33 -7.69
CA GLY A 37 9.39 -0.31 -8.97
C GLY A 37 10.80 -0.86 -9.17
N PHE A 38 11.63 -0.86 -8.13
CA PHE A 38 12.94 -1.52 -8.16
C PHE A 38 12.91 -2.92 -7.54
N HIS A 39 12.59 -3.02 -6.25
CA HIS A 39 12.50 -4.31 -5.57
C HIS A 39 11.14 -4.99 -5.80
N ALA A 40 10.09 -4.19 -5.97
CA ALA A 40 8.71 -4.61 -6.19
C ALA A 40 7.88 -3.44 -6.75
N GLY A 41 6.63 -3.71 -7.15
CA GLY A 41 5.69 -2.73 -7.69
C GLY A 41 5.84 -2.53 -9.20
N ASP A 42 4.83 -2.89 -9.99
CA ASP A 42 4.74 -2.42 -11.38
C ASP A 42 3.90 -1.12 -11.45
N PRO A 43 4.04 -0.30 -12.51
CA PRO A 43 3.36 1.00 -12.60
C PRO A 43 1.83 0.93 -12.41
N ALA A 44 1.19 -0.14 -12.88
CA ALA A 44 -0.25 -0.31 -12.75
C ALA A 44 -0.63 -0.76 -11.33
N GLY A 45 0.16 -1.64 -10.72
CA GLY A 45 0.01 -2.03 -9.31
C GLY A 45 0.16 -0.85 -8.36
N ILE A 46 1.24 -0.07 -8.50
CA ILE A 46 1.51 1.11 -7.69
C ILE A 46 0.36 2.11 -7.76
N LEU A 47 -0.14 2.41 -8.97
CA LEU A 47 -1.27 3.32 -9.14
C LEU A 47 -2.51 2.84 -8.38
N ARG A 48 -2.85 1.55 -8.47
CA ARG A 48 -4.00 0.98 -7.75
C ARG A 48 -3.85 1.12 -6.23
N THR A 49 -2.67 0.80 -5.69
CA THR A 49 -2.41 0.95 -4.24
C THR A 49 -2.53 2.41 -3.79
N LEU A 50 -2.00 3.37 -4.58
CA LEU A 50 -2.12 4.80 -4.29
C LEU A 50 -3.58 5.29 -4.33
N GLU A 51 -4.37 4.87 -5.31
CA GLU A 51 -5.80 5.19 -5.40
C GLU A 51 -6.57 4.63 -4.20
N ALA A 52 -6.28 3.39 -3.81
CA ALA A 52 -6.90 2.72 -2.67
C ALA A 52 -6.54 3.39 -1.33
N ALA A 53 -5.28 3.78 -1.14
CA ALA A 53 -4.81 4.51 0.04
C ALA A 53 -5.47 5.89 0.14
N ALA A 54 -5.49 6.65 -0.96
CA ALA A 54 -6.11 7.97 -1.02
C ALA A 54 -7.61 7.92 -0.72
N ALA A 55 -8.32 6.90 -1.23
CA ALA A 55 -9.75 6.73 -0.97
C ALA A 55 -10.08 6.48 0.51
N ARG A 56 -9.13 5.93 1.28
CA ARG A 56 -9.26 5.63 2.71
C ARG A 56 -8.65 6.70 3.62
N GLY A 57 -7.99 7.70 3.05
CA GLY A 57 -7.28 8.73 3.81
C GLY A 57 -6.05 8.18 4.56
N VAL A 58 -5.44 7.10 4.04
CA VAL A 58 -4.16 6.58 4.51
C VAL A 58 -3.05 7.47 3.96
N ALA A 59 -2.09 7.85 4.82
CA ALA A 59 -0.96 8.71 4.46
C ALA A 59 0.06 8.02 3.55
#